data_AF-A0A955UBW8-F1
#
_entry.id   AF-A0A955UBW8-F1
#
_cell.length_a   1.000
_cell.length_b   1.000
_cell.length_c   1.000
_cell.angle_alpha   90.00
_cell.angle_beta   90.00
_cell.angle_gamma   90.00
#
_symmetry.space_group_name_H-M   'P 1'
#
loop_
_entity.id
_entity.type
_entity.pdbx_description
1 polymer ?
#
loop_
_entity_poly.entity_id
_entity_poly.type
_entity_poly.pdbx_seq_one_letter_code
_entity_poly.pdbx_strand_id
1 'polypeptide(L)' 'MAIGRSKKKKPMFVVFTLRVVEDEILIRPMSARYMHEKEATRDEEESAKIKE' A
#
# COMPACT_ATOMS: atom_id res chain seq x y z
N MET A 1 -2.44 3.15 -4.83
CA MET A 1 -1.85 1.94 -4.21
C MET A 1 -1.20 2.33 -2.89
N ALA A 2 -0.99 1.38 -1.99
CA ALA A 2 -0.32 1.61 -0.72
C ALA A 2 0.59 0.43 -0.37
N ILE A 3 1.69 0.73 0.29
CA ILE A 3 2.58 -0.24 0.92
C ILE A 3 2.44 -0.08 2.43
N GLY A 4 2.42 -1.20 3.15
CA GLY A 4 2.35 -1.19 4.59
C GLY A 4 2.76 -2.54 5.18
N ARG A 5 2.55 -2.70 6.48
CA ARG A 5 2.85 -3.95 7.18
C ARG A 5 1.59 -4.54 7.78
N SER A 6 1.47 -5.85 7.69
CA SER A 6 0.43 -6.61 8.39
C SER A 6 0.62 -6.54 9.90
N LYS A 7 -0.40 -6.98 10.67
CA LYS A 7 -0.30 -7.13 12.13
C LYS A 7 0.90 -7.99 12.58
N LYS A 8 1.39 -8.89 11.71
CA LYS A 8 2.57 -9.74 11.95
C LYS A 8 3.87 -9.12 11.39
N LYS A 9 3.91 -7.81 11.13
CA LYS A 9 5.02 -7.05 10.55
C LYS A 9 5.48 -7.46 9.14
N LYS A 10 4.79 -8.39 8.48
CA LYS A 10 5.07 -8.77 7.08
C LYS A 10 4.71 -7.62 6.13
N PRO A 11 5.59 -7.23 5.19
CA PRO A 11 5.31 -6.19 4.23
C PRO A 11 4.19 -6.62 3.25
N MET A 12 3.35 -5.67 2.88
CA MET A 12 2.17 -5.86 2.05
C MET A 12 2.02 -4.73 1.05
N PHE A 13 1.63 -5.12 -0.16
CA PHE A 13 1.27 -4.21 -1.23
C PHE A 13 -0.24 -4.32 -1.49
N VAL A 14 -0.92 -3.17 -1.47
CA VAL A 14 -2.37 -3.08 -1.65
C VAL A 14 -2.70 -2.16 -2.82
N VAL A 15 -3.45 -2.71 -3.77
CA VAL A 15 -3.98 -1.97 -4.92
C VAL A 15 -5.46 -1.73 -4.68
N PHE A 16 -5.86 -0.47 -4.82
CA PHE A 16 -7.24 -0.03 -4.66
C PHE A 16 -7.52 1.14 -5.59
N THR A 17 -8.79 1.32 -5.89
CA THR A 17 -9.31 2.52 -6.55
C THR A 17 -10.11 3.35 -5.55
N LEU A 18 -10.34 4.61 -5.86
CA LEU A 18 -11.27 5.46 -5.11
C LEU A 18 -12.62 5.43 -5.81
N ARG A 19 -13.70 5.45 -5.03
CA ARG A 19 -15.07 5.65 -5.53
C ARG A 19 -15.79 6.64 -4.64
N VAL A 20 -16.67 7.43 -5.24
CA VAL A 20 -17.57 8.32 -4.50
C VAL A 20 -18.89 7.60 -4.27
N VAL A 21 -19.36 7.55 -3.03
CA VAL A 21 -20.67 7.00 -2.65
C VAL A 21 -21.25 7.95 -1.62
N GLU A 22 -22.45 8.49 -1.88
CA GLU A 22 -23.12 9.43 -0.97
C GLU A 22 -22.22 10.62 -0.57
N ASP A 23 -21.52 11.20 -1.56
CA ASP A 23 -20.53 12.27 -1.41
C ASP A 23 -19.30 11.93 -0.55
N GLU A 24 -19.15 10.68 -0.11
CA GLU A 24 -17.96 10.21 0.58
C GLU A 24 -16.96 9.52 -0.36
N ILE A 25 -15.66 9.80 -0.16
CA ILE A 25 -14.58 9.11 -0.86
C ILE A 25 -14.29 7.80 -0.14
N LEU A 26 -14.62 6.69 -0.79
CA LEU A 26 -14.36 5.34 -0.30
C LEU A 26 -13.25 4.65 -1.09
N ILE A 27 -12.50 3.80 -0.39
CA ILE A 27 -11.52 2.90 -1.00
C ILE A 27 -12.24 1.65 -1.51
N ARG A 28 -12.09 1.33 -2.80
CA ARG A 28 -12.46 0.04 -3.38
C ARG A 28 -11.21 -0.84 -3.51
N PRO A 29 -11.03 -1.86 -2.66
CA PRO A 29 -9.90 -2.76 -2.78
C PRO A 29 -10.00 -3.58 -4.08
N MET A 30 -8.87 -3.72 -4.78
CA MET A 30 -8.76 -4.51 -6.02
C MET A 30 -7.91 -5.76 -5.77
N SER A 31 -6.76 -5.61 -5.12
CA SER A 31 -5.86 -6.72 -4.81
C SER A 31 -4.98 -6.41 -3.60
N ALA A 32 -4.56 -7.45 -2.88
CA ALA A 32 -3.58 -7.36 -1.81
C ALA A 32 -2.66 -8.58 -1.86
N ARG A 33 -1.34 -8.36 -1.76
CA ARG A 33 -0.35 -9.44 -1.68
C ARG A 33 0.72 -9.13 -0.63
N TYR A 34 1.30 -10.18 -0.06
CA TYR A 34 2.54 -10.03 0.69
C TYR A 34 3.69 -9.74 -0.27
N MET A 35 4.58 -8.84 0.15
CA MET A 35 5.81 -8.56 -0.58
C MET A 35 6.93 -9.48 -0.11
N HIS A 36 7.89 -9.76 -0.98
CA HIS A 36 9.15 -10.35 -0.56
C HIS A 36 9.99 -9.31 0.18
N GLU A 37 10.83 -9.75 1.13
CA GLU A 37 11.61 -8.84 1.98
C GLU A 37 12.49 -7.89 1.16
N LYS A 38 13.14 -8.38 0.11
CA LYS A 38 13.98 -7.57 -0.79
C LYS A 38 13.21 -6.49 -1.55
N GLU A 39 11.97 -6.79 -1.94
CA GLU A 39 11.09 -5.86 -2.66
C GLU A 39 10.64 -4.74 -1.72
N ALA A 40 10.26 -5.10 -0.50
CA ALA A 40 9.84 -4.14 0.53
C ALA A 40 10.95 -3.18 0.95
N THR A 41 12.19 -3.66 1.14
CA THR A 41 13.33 -2.80 1.51
C THR A 41 13.59 -1.73 0.46
N ARG A 42 13.57 -2.11 -0.83
CA ARG A 42 13.82 -1.17 -1.92
C ARG A 42 12.71 -0.11 -2.01
N ASP A 43 11.45 -0.51 -1.92
CA ASP A 43 10.33 0.44 -1.99
C ASP A 43 10.25 1.32 -0.74
N GLU A 44 10.61 0.82 0.45
CA GLU A 44 10.72 1.61 1.69
C GLU A 44 11.83 2.68 1.55
N GLU A 45 13.00 2.34 0.99
CA GLU A 45 14.09 3.28 0.72
C GLU A 45 13.75 4.34 -0.34
N GLU A 46 13.02 3.94 -1.40
CA GLU A 46 12.60 4.84 -2.47
C GLU A 46 11.48 5.79 -2.00
N SER A 47 10.50 5.28 -1.25
CA SER A 47 9.41 6.08 -0.69
C SER A 47 9.88 7.08 0.37
N ALA A 48 10.97 6.79 1.08
CA ALA A 48 11.57 7.71 2.05
C ALA A 48 12.19 8.95 1.37
N LYS A 49 12.63 8.84 0.11
CA LYS A 49 13.24 9.94 -0.66
C LYS A 49 12.22 10.89 -1.29
N ILE A 50 10.95 10.47 -1.41
CA ILE A 50 9.87 11.25 -2.05
C ILE A 50 9.18 12.19 -1.04
N LYS A 51 9.61 12.20 0.24
CA LYS A 51 9.02 13.01 1.32
C LYS A 51 9.71 14.35 1.62
N GLU A 52 10.68 14.81 0.83
CA GLU A 52 11.29 16.16 0.95
C GLU A 52 10.60 17.22 0.08
#